data_AF-A0A8H7FCD8-F1
#
_entry.id   AF-A0A8H7FCD8-F1
#
_cell.length_a   1.000
_cell.length_b   1.000
_cell.length_c   1.000
_cell.angle_alpha   90.00
_cell.angle_beta   90.00
_cell.angle_gamma   90.00
#
_symmetry.space_group_name_H-M   'P 1'
#
loop_
_entity.id
_entity.type
_entity.pdbx_description
1 polymer ?
#
loop_
_entity_poly.entity_id
_entity_poly.type
_entity_poly.pdbx_seq_one_letter_code
_entity_poly.pdbx_strand_id
1 'polypeptide(L)'
;MSQDIAKYFHQRGRYNEAEALLIGVLAQREQATGIGKDHLNTLGTVHALADVYMDLGKYDKAEEFFGRALAGREKQIGPDHVDTLTTLYRLAYLRYLQHRYDGAEELYTRLLEKRKVQLGAEHLDTIEALEGLAHVYRSQGKLDDAMTFYKRVLAGHENQRGSEHPYTLTAMSNLGELYREQGKYDEAEPLLARVLRSRETQLGMEHPDTLFVVHHLASLYKDQGKYDEAETLYARVLAGYEKQLGAEHPWTLVAVHNFAVLRDGQGRWEEAEELYRRALAGKVK
;
A
#
# COMPACT_ATOMS: atom_id res chain seq x y z
N MET A 1 4.68 -28.93 -3.07
CA MET A 1 4.75 -29.13 -1.60
C MET A 1 5.56 -28.04 -0.91
N SER A 2 6.90 -27.98 -1.01
CA SER A 2 7.68 -26.96 -0.28
C SER A 2 7.39 -25.51 -0.68
N GLN A 3 7.11 -25.25 -1.97
CA GLN A 3 6.72 -23.90 -2.44
C GLN A 3 5.32 -23.50 -1.94
N ASP A 4 4.39 -24.44 -1.82
CA ASP A 4 3.04 -24.19 -1.30
C ASP A 4 3.08 -23.89 0.20
N ILE A 5 3.95 -24.59 0.95
CA ILE A 5 4.20 -24.33 2.37
C ILE A 5 4.85 -22.95 2.55
N ALA A 6 5.81 -22.58 1.69
CA ALA A 6 6.40 -21.25 1.74
C ALA A 6 5.34 -20.14 1.50
N LYS A 7 4.44 -20.35 0.52
CA LYS A 7 3.31 -19.44 0.28
C LYS A 7 2.40 -19.34 1.50
N TYR A 8 2.11 -20.46 2.16
CA TYR A 8 1.34 -20.47 3.41
C TYR A 8 1.99 -19.63 4.52
N PHE A 9 3.30 -19.78 4.73
CA PHE A 9 4.02 -18.98 5.74
C PHE A 9 4.07 -17.50 5.37
N HIS A 10 4.32 -17.18 4.10
CA HIS A 10 4.33 -15.82 3.59
C HIS A 10 2.99 -15.10 3.85
N GLN A 11 1.86 -15.74 3.53
CA GLN A 11 0.52 -15.20 3.79
C GLN A 11 0.20 -14.98 5.28
N ARG A 12 0.94 -15.60 6.19
CA ARG A 12 0.78 -15.48 7.65
C ARG A 12 1.81 -14.54 8.28
N GLY A 13 2.58 -13.80 7.49
CA GLY A 13 3.63 -12.91 7.97
C GLY A 13 4.88 -13.63 8.49
N ARG A 14 4.99 -14.95 8.28
CA ARG A 14 6.14 -15.77 8.72
C ARG A 14 7.23 -15.76 7.64
N TYR A 15 7.73 -14.56 7.36
CA TYR A 15 8.59 -14.29 6.20
C TYR A 15 9.94 -15.01 6.25
N ASN A 16 10.58 -15.11 7.42
CA ASN A 16 11.85 -15.83 7.58
C ASN A 16 11.73 -17.32 7.26
N GLU A 17 10.59 -17.94 7.57
CA GLU A 17 10.34 -19.35 7.28
C GLU A 17 10.05 -19.57 5.80
N ALA A 18 9.29 -18.66 5.18
CA ALA A 18 9.08 -18.64 3.74
C ALA A 18 10.41 -18.48 2.99
N GLU A 19 11.29 -17.57 3.45
CA GLU A 19 12.63 -17.34 2.89
C GLU A 19 13.45 -18.64 2.92
N ALA A 20 13.57 -19.27 4.08
CA ALA A 20 14.36 -20.49 4.24
C ALA A 20 13.89 -21.63 3.31
N LEU A 21 12.58 -21.83 3.19
CA LEU A 21 12.02 -22.84 2.29
C LEU A 21 12.26 -22.51 0.81
N LEU A 22 12.05 -21.26 0.40
CA LEU A 22 12.21 -20.85 -0.99
C LEU A 22 13.67 -20.91 -1.44
N ILE A 23 14.64 -20.59 -0.57
CA ILE A 23 16.07 -20.77 -0.86
C ILE A 23 16.37 -22.25 -1.13
N GLY A 24 15.84 -23.16 -0.29
CA GLY A 24 16.00 -24.60 -0.49
C GLY A 24 15.39 -25.09 -1.81
N VAL A 25 14.17 -24.64 -2.14
CA VAL A 25 13.50 -24.98 -3.41
C VAL A 25 14.29 -24.44 -4.60
N LEU A 26 14.79 -23.21 -4.52
CA LEU A 26 15.57 -22.59 -5.57
C LEU A 26 16.85 -23.38 -5.84
N ALA A 27 17.63 -23.70 -4.80
CA ALA A 27 18.85 -24.47 -4.92
C ALA A 27 18.61 -25.84 -5.58
N GLN A 28 17.53 -26.54 -5.19
CA GLN A 28 17.15 -27.81 -5.81
C GLN A 28 16.80 -27.65 -7.29
N ARG A 29 16.02 -26.63 -7.66
CA ARG A 29 15.62 -26.38 -9.07
C ARG A 29 16.80 -26.01 -9.95
N GLU A 30 17.74 -25.23 -9.44
CA GLU A 30 18.93 -24.84 -10.18
C GLU A 30 19.90 -26.01 -10.41
N GLN A 31 19.94 -26.97 -9.48
CA GLN A 31 20.77 -28.17 -9.58
C GLN A 31 20.07 -29.33 -10.32
N ALA A 32 18.75 -29.30 -10.45
CA ALA A 32 17.98 -30.33 -11.10
C ALA A 32 18.19 -30.33 -12.62
N THR A 33 18.62 -31.48 -13.15
CA THR A 33 18.76 -31.72 -14.58
C THR A 33 17.43 -31.53 -15.31
N GLY A 34 17.37 -30.66 -16.31
CA GLY A 34 16.18 -30.39 -17.12
C GLY A 34 15.29 -29.23 -16.65
N ILE A 35 15.49 -28.71 -15.43
CA ILE A 35 14.87 -27.45 -14.99
C ILE A 35 15.91 -26.33 -15.16
N GLY A 36 16.98 -26.34 -14.37
CA GLY A 36 18.02 -25.32 -14.45
C GLY A 36 17.55 -23.90 -14.10
N LYS A 37 18.45 -22.93 -14.26
CA LYS A 37 18.31 -21.57 -13.73
C LYS A 37 17.26 -20.71 -14.42
N ASP A 38 17.01 -20.99 -15.69
CA ASP A 38 16.14 -20.17 -16.53
C ASP A 38 14.72 -20.72 -16.61
N HIS A 39 14.45 -21.98 -16.26
CA HIS A 39 13.12 -22.57 -16.43
C HIS A 39 12.03 -21.81 -15.66
N LEU A 40 10.84 -21.68 -16.26
CA LEU A 40 9.73 -20.88 -15.74
C LEU A 40 9.38 -21.17 -14.27
N ASN A 41 9.34 -22.43 -13.86
CA ASN A 41 9.16 -22.80 -12.44
C ASN A 41 10.26 -22.21 -11.54
N THR A 42 11.54 -22.26 -11.95
CA THR A 42 12.65 -21.62 -11.22
C THR A 42 12.42 -20.12 -11.12
N LEU A 43 12.07 -19.46 -12.23
CA LEU A 43 11.75 -18.02 -12.24
C LEU A 43 10.53 -17.68 -11.36
N GLY A 44 9.56 -18.59 -11.26
CA GLY A 44 8.45 -18.49 -10.30
C GLY A 44 8.91 -18.54 -8.84
N THR A 45 9.89 -19.38 -8.51
CA THR A 45 10.51 -19.37 -7.17
C THR A 45 11.32 -18.10 -6.93
N VAL A 46 12.07 -17.63 -7.94
CA VAL A 46 12.84 -16.38 -7.86
C VAL A 46 11.90 -15.20 -7.58
N HIS A 47 10.77 -15.11 -8.30
CA HIS A 47 9.75 -14.09 -8.05
C HIS A 47 9.17 -14.19 -6.62
N ALA A 48 8.78 -15.38 -6.18
CA ALA A 48 8.23 -15.56 -4.84
C ALA A 48 9.23 -15.21 -3.73
N LEU A 49 10.53 -15.48 -3.95
CA LEU A 49 11.58 -15.11 -3.01
C LEU A 49 11.82 -13.59 -3.01
N ALA A 50 11.68 -12.92 -4.16
CA ALA A 50 11.69 -11.46 -4.25
C ALA A 50 10.55 -10.82 -3.44
N ASP A 51 9.34 -11.39 -3.48
CA ASP A 51 8.21 -10.95 -2.65
C ASP A 51 8.55 -11.05 -1.16
N VAL A 52 9.11 -12.18 -0.72
CA VAL A 52 9.52 -12.37 0.67
C VAL A 52 10.62 -11.38 1.07
N TYR A 53 11.60 -11.12 0.19
CA TYR A 53 12.63 -10.12 0.46
C TYR A 53 12.06 -8.71 0.58
N MET A 54 11.08 -8.35 -0.25
CA MET A 54 10.41 -7.06 -0.16
C MET A 54 9.69 -6.90 1.19
N ASP A 55 8.96 -7.93 1.63
CA ASP A 55 8.24 -7.89 2.91
C ASP A 55 9.19 -7.90 4.14
N LEU A 56 10.39 -8.44 3.98
CA LEU A 56 11.47 -8.35 4.97
C LEU A 56 12.23 -7.01 4.95
N GLY A 57 11.87 -6.08 4.05
CA GLY A 57 12.60 -4.82 3.86
C GLY A 57 13.98 -4.98 3.19
N LYS A 58 14.31 -6.16 2.67
CA LYS A 58 15.56 -6.46 1.96
C LYS A 58 15.45 -6.02 0.49
N TYR A 59 15.21 -4.72 0.27
CA TYR A 59 14.83 -4.19 -1.05
C TYR A 59 15.86 -4.42 -2.16
N ASP A 60 17.16 -4.36 -1.86
CA ASP A 60 18.21 -4.62 -2.86
C ASP A 60 18.16 -6.06 -3.39
N LYS A 61 17.92 -7.04 -2.49
CA LYS A 61 17.74 -8.44 -2.89
C LYS A 61 16.44 -8.65 -3.65
N ALA A 62 15.36 -8.00 -3.22
CA ALA A 62 14.10 -8.06 -3.94
C ALA A 62 14.26 -7.54 -5.39
N GLU A 63 14.99 -6.45 -5.57
CA GLU A 63 15.26 -5.86 -6.89
C GLU A 63 16.05 -6.80 -7.79
N GLU A 64 17.14 -7.39 -7.26
CA GLU A 64 17.95 -8.38 -7.99
C GLU A 64 17.08 -9.56 -8.46
N PHE A 65 16.26 -10.12 -7.57
CA PHE A 65 15.45 -11.29 -7.88
C PHE A 65 14.28 -10.96 -8.81
N PHE A 66 13.59 -9.83 -8.63
CA PHE A 66 12.57 -9.40 -9.60
C PHE A 66 13.19 -9.13 -10.97
N GLY A 67 14.36 -8.49 -11.04
CA GLY A 67 15.08 -8.26 -12.29
C GLY A 67 15.44 -9.56 -13.00
N ARG A 68 15.95 -10.55 -12.27
CA ARG A 68 16.22 -11.89 -12.79
C ARG A 68 14.95 -12.58 -13.30
N ALA A 69 13.88 -12.58 -12.50
CA ALA A 69 12.61 -13.20 -12.88
C ALA A 69 12.01 -12.53 -14.13
N LEU A 70 12.07 -11.20 -14.21
CA LEU A 70 11.55 -10.41 -15.33
C LEU A 70 12.33 -10.72 -16.62
N ALA A 71 13.66 -10.61 -16.60
CA ALA A 71 14.50 -10.88 -17.77
C ALA A 71 14.34 -12.32 -18.28
N GLY A 72 14.26 -13.30 -17.37
CA GLY A 72 14.03 -14.70 -17.73
C GLY A 72 12.66 -14.93 -18.36
N ARG A 73 11.60 -14.33 -17.80
CA ARG A 73 10.23 -14.46 -18.31
C ARG A 73 10.07 -13.75 -19.65
N GLU A 74 10.60 -12.54 -19.80
CA GLU A 74 10.61 -11.83 -21.08
C GLU A 74 11.26 -12.65 -22.19
N LYS A 75 12.39 -13.32 -21.90
CA LYS A 75 13.09 -14.18 -22.85
C LYS A 75 12.30 -15.44 -23.25
N GLN A 76 11.60 -16.07 -22.30
CA GLN A 76 10.98 -17.39 -22.54
C GLN A 76 9.52 -17.34 -22.99
N ILE A 77 8.73 -16.45 -22.38
CA ILE A 77 7.29 -16.36 -22.59
C ILE A 77 6.86 -14.99 -23.13
N GLY A 78 7.82 -14.08 -23.30
CA GLY A 78 7.59 -12.76 -23.88
C GLY A 78 7.23 -11.68 -22.84
N PRO A 79 7.36 -10.40 -23.23
CA PRO A 79 7.09 -9.25 -22.36
C PRO A 79 5.60 -9.09 -22.00
N ASP A 80 4.73 -9.70 -22.79
CA ASP A 80 3.29 -9.51 -22.75
C ASP A 80 2.59 -10.65 -21.98
N HIS A 81 3.33 -11.68 -21.52
CA HIS A 81 2.73 -12.76 -20.75
C HIS A 81 2.30 -12.31 -19.34
N VAL A 82 1.19 -12.85 -18.81
CA VAL A 82 0.63 -12.47 -17.50
C VAL A 82 1.65 -12.54 -16.37
N ASP A 83 2.44 -13.61 -16.29
CA ASP A 83 3.50 -13.75 -15.27
C ASP A 83 4.63 -12.70 -15.41
N THR A 84 4.92 -12.29 -16.64
CA THR A 84 5.90 -11.23 -16.92
C THR A 84 5.36 -9.90 -16.42
N LEU A 85 4.10 -9.57 -16.75
CA LEU A 85 3.42 -8.37 -16.31
C LEU A 85 3.22 -8.31 -14.78
N THR A 86 2.96 -9.46 -14.14
CA THR A 86 2.92 -9.54 -12.67
C THR A 86 4.29 -9.23 -12.07
N THR A 87 5.39 -9.69 -12.68
CA THR A 87 6.75 -9.33 -12.22
C THR A 87 7.02 -7.84 -12.41
N LEU A 88 6.59 -7.29 -13.55
CA LEU A 88 6.72 -5.87 -13.86
C LEU A 88 5.99 -5.00 -12.82
N TYR A 89 4.76 -5.38 -12.47
CA TYR A 89 3.97 -4.73 -11.41
C TYR A 89 4.70 -4.74 -10.07
N ARG A 90 5.20 -5.90 -9.64
CA ARG A 90 5.88 -6.02 -8.33
C ARG A 90 7.20 -5.24 -8.30
N LEU A 91 7.94 -5.22 -9.41
CA LEU A 91 9.13 -4.38 -9.52
C LEU A 91 8.79 -2.89 -9.48
N ALA A 92 7.72 -2.45 -10.15
CA ALA A 92 7.25 -1.06 -10.09
C ALA A 92 6.88 -0.65 -8.66
N TYR A 93 6.16 -1.54 -7.94
CA TYR A 93 5.82 -1.33 -6.54
C TYR A 93 7.07 -1.25 -5.65
N LEU A 94 8.07 -2.10 -5.87
CA LEU A 94 9.33 -2.03 -5.15
C LEU A 94 10.06 -0.68 -5.39
N ARG A 95 10.10 -0.19 -6.63
CA ARG A 95 10.67 1.14 -6.95
C ARG A 95 9.95 2.24 -6.19
N TYR A 96 8.61 2.18 -6.12
CA TYR A 96 7.79 3.10 -5.36
C TYR A 96 8.14 3.06 -3.86
N LEU A 97 8.27 1.89 -3.26
CA LEU A 97 8.67 1.73 -1.84
C LEU A 97 10.07 2.29 -1.54
N GLN A 98 10.98 2.23 -2.51
CA GLN A 98 12.32 2.83 -2.41
C GLN A 98 12.33 4.33 -2.75
N HIS A 99 11.17 4.98 -2.90
CA HIS A 99 11.04 6.38 -3.29
C HIS A 99 11.65 6.73 -4.66
N ARG A 100 11.84 5.74 -5.52
CA ARG A 100 12.34 5.91 -6.90
C ARG A 100 11.17 6.08 -7.84
N TYR A 101 10.49 7.22 -7.71
CA TYR A 101 9.21 7.48 -8.36
C TYR A 101 9.28 7.49 -9.88
N ASP A 102 10.33 8.04 -10.48
CA ASP A 102 10.47 8.09 -11.95
C ASP A 102 10.57 6.68 -12.55
N GLY A 103 11.33 5.79 -11.90
CA GLY A 103 11.43 4.39 -12.32
C GLY A 103 10.12 3.61 -12.06
N ALA A 104 9.38 3.94 -11.00
CA ALA A 104 8.06 3.35 -10.77
C ALA A 104 7.04 3.81 -11.84
N GLU A 105 7.06 5.10 -12.19
CA GLU A 105 6.21 5.71 -13.22
C GLU A 105 6.40 5.02 -14.58
N GLU A 106 7.66 4.83 -14.99
CA GLU A 106 8.01 4.15 -16.24
C GLU A 106 7.43 2.72 -16.28
N LEU A 107 7.67 1.94 -15.22
CA LEU A 107 7.24 0.54 -15.16
C LEU A 107 5.72 0.40 -15.08
N TYR A 108 5.05 1.23 -14.28
CA TYR A 108 3.58 1.20 -14.21
C TYR A 108 2.92 1.71 -15.49
N THR A 109 3.49 2.70 -16.18
CA THR A 109 2.99 3.18 -17.48
C THR A 109 3.07 2.07 -18.51
N ARG A 110 4.25 1.44 -18.65
CA ARG A 110 4.44 0.28 -19.53
C ARG A 110 3.45 -0.83 -19.20
N LEU A 111 3.27 -1.14 -17.92
CA LEU A 111 2.32 -2.17 -17.47
C LEU A 111 0.87 -1.83 -17.84
N LEU A 112 0.45 -0.58 -17.59
CA LEU A 112 -0.91 -0.10 -17.85
C LEU A 112 -1.24 -0.20 -19.34
N GLU A 113 -0.32 0.22 -20.22
CA GLU A 113 -0.49 0.12 -21.67
C GLU A 113 -0.72 -1.33 -22.11
N LYS A 114 0.12 -2.25 -21.62
CA LYS A 114 0.02 -3.68 -21.97
C LYS A 114 -1.27 -4.31 -21.46
N ARG A 115 -1.62 -4.10 -20.19
CA ARG A 115 -2.85 -4.65 -19.59
C ARG A 115 -4.11 -4.06 -20.24
N LYS A 116 -4.09 -2.76 -20.59
CA LYS A 116 -5.21 -2.13 -21.30
C LYS A 116 -5.46 -2.76 -22.67
N VAL A 117 -4.40 -3.10 -23.42
CA VAL A 117 -4.52 -3.77 -24.72
C VAL A 117 -5.05 -5.21 -24.57
N GLN A 118 -4.58 -5.94 -23.55
CA GLN A 118 -4.91 -7.37 -23.38
C GLN A 118 -6.25 -7.64 -22.70
N LEU A 119 -6.54 -6.87 -21.66
CA LEU A 119 -7.64 -7.14 -20.72
C LEU A 119 -8.74 -6.08 -20.82
N GLY A 120 -8.45 -4.94 -21.46
CA GLY A 120 -9.33 -3.77 -21.49
C GLY A 120 -9.08 -2.81 -20.33
N ALA A 121 -9.65 -1.61 -20.43
CA ALA A 121 -9.45 -0.53 -19.46
C ALA A 121 -10.09 -0.81 -18.10
N GLU A 122 -11.19 -1.56 -18.07
CA GLU A 122 -12.01 -1.81 -16.88
C GLU A 122 -11.66 -3.11 -16.15
N HIS A 123 -10.66 -3.86 -16.62
CA HIS A 123 -10.20 -5.06 -15.94
C HIS A 123 -9.48 -4.71 -14.64
N LEU A 124 -9.67 -5.51 -13.59
CA LEU A 124 -9.11 -5.25 -12.26
C LEU A 124 -7.59 -5.12 -12.27
N ASP A 125 -6.86 -5.99 -12.98
CA ASP A 125 -5.41 -5.86 -13.13
C ASP A 125 -4.99 -4.54 -13.83
N THR A 126 -5.79 -4.04 -14.77
CA THR A 126 -5.54 -2.74 -15.42
C THR A 126 -5.79 -1.60 -14.42
N ILE A 127 -6.84 -1.71 -13.61
CA ILE A 127 -7.16 -0.77 -12.53
C ILE A 127 -6.07 -0.75 -11.46
N GLU A 128 -5.49 -1.90 -11.09
CA GLU A 128 -4.38 -1.97 -10.12
C GLU A 128 -3.11 -1.27 -10.64
N ALA A 129 -2.81 -1.38 -11.94
CA ALA A 129 -1.71 -0.63 -12.54
C ALA A 129 -2.00 0.88 -12.54
N LEU A 130 -3.26 1.26 -12.78
CA LEU A 130 -3.74 2.63 -12.73
C LEU A 130 -3.61 3.24 -11.33
N GLU A 131 -3.95 2.47 -10.30
CA GLU A 131 -3.80 2.86 -8.90
C GLU A 131 -2.33 3.05 -8.51
N GLY A 132 -1.44 2.16 -8.98
CA GLY A 132 0.00 2.32 -8.84
C GLY A 132 0.52 3.66 -9.37
N LEU A 133 0.09 4.08 -10.57
CA LEU A 133 0.41 5.40 -11.11
C LEU A 133 -0.18 6.55 -10.29
N ALA A 134 -1.41 6.41 -9.79
CA ALA A 134 -2.03 7.41 -8.94
C ALA A 134 -1.20 7.67 -7.67
N HIS A 135 -0.70 6.61 -7.04
CA HIS A 135 0.21 6.70 -5.89
C HIS A 135 1.53 7.39 -6.23
N VAL A 136 2.13 7.06 -7.38
CA VAL A 136 3.37 7.68 -7.85
C VAL A 136 3.18 9.18 -8.09
N TYR A 137 2.13 9.57 -8.82
CA TYR A 137 1.86 10.97 -9.10
C TYR A 137 1.54 11.79 -7.85
N ARG A 138 0.79 11.23 -6.89
CA ARG A 138 0.58 11.88 -5.58
C ARG A 138 1.92 12.11 -4.86
N SER A 139 2.80 11.11 -4.87
CA SER A 139 4.11 11.20 -4.20
C SER A 139 5.06 12.19 -4.86
N GLN A 140 4.91 12.44 -6.16
CA GLN A 140 5.61 13.50 -6.89
C GLN A 140 4.97 14.89 -6.73
N GLY A 141 3.85 15.01 -6.00
CA GLY A 141 3.09 16.26 -5.85
C GLY A 141 2.23 16.63 -7.07
N LYS A 142 2.12 15.76 -8.08
CA LYS A 142 1.25 15.95 -9.25
C LYS A 142 -0.20 15.59 -8.91
N LEU A 143 -0.83 16.40 -8.05
CA LEU A 143 -2.13 16.08 -7.45
C LEU A 143 -3.27 16.00 -8.47
N ASP A 144 -3.27 16.81 -9.51
CA ASP A 144 -4.33 16.80 -10.54
C ASP A 144 -4.27 15.53 -11.41
N ASP A 145 -3.07 15.06 -11.72
CA ASP A 145 -2.88 13.78 -12.42
C ASP A 145 -3.37 12.64 -11.51
N ALA A 146 -2.88 12.58 -10.27
CA ALA A 146 -3.27 11.57 -9.30
C ALA A 146 -4.80 11.53 -9.08
N MET A 147 -5.46 12.69 -9.00
CA MET A 147 -6.90 12.85 -8.90
C MET A 147 -7.63 12.22 -10.09
N THR A 148 -7.14 12.46 -11.31
CA THR A 148 -7.70 11.88 -12.54
C THR A 148 -7.62 10.36 -12.52
N PHE A 149 -6.49 9.81 -12.06
CA PHE A 149 -6.31 8.37 -11.94
C PHE A 149 -7.17 7.75 -10.84
N TYR A 150 -7.22 8.33 -9.64
CA TYR A 150 -8.04 7.81 -8.55
C TYR A 150 -9.54 7.82 -8.84
N LYS A 151 -10.06 8.83 -9.56
CA LYS A 151 -11.46 8.84 -10.01
C LYS A 151 -11.79 7.63 -10.89
N ARG A 152 -10.87 7.27 -11.80
CA ARG A 152 -11.03 6.10 -12.67
C ARG A 152 -10.88 4.79 -11.89
N VAL A 153 -9.96 4.73 -10.93
CA VAL A 153 -9.81 3.57 -10.02
C VAL A 153 -11.09 3.35 -9.22
N LEU A 154 -11.64 4.41 -8.62
CA LEU A 154 -12.89 4.36 -7.86
C LEU A 154 -14.04 3.86 -8.73
N ALA A 155 -14.25 4.46 -9.91
CA ALA A 155 -15.31 4.04 -10.83
C ALA A 155 -15.16 2.57 -11.25
N GLY A 156 -13.93 2.14 -11.57
CA GLY A 156 -13.65 0.76 -11.94
C GLY A 156 -13.93 -0.23 -10.80
N HIS A 157 -13.55 0.10 -9.56
CA HIS A 157 -13.85 -0.73 -8.39
C HIS A 157 -15.35 -0.75 -8.04
N GLU A 158 -16.03 0.40 -8.11
CA GLU A 158 -17.49 0.46 -7.92
C GLU A 158 -18.22 -0.44 -8.92
N ASN A 159 -17.83 -0.40 -10.20
CA ASN A 159 -18.45 -1.19 -11.25
C ASN A 159 -18.18 -2.70 -11.11
N GLN A 160 -16.93 -3.09 -10.78
CA GLN A 160 -16.52 -4.50 -10.75
C GLN A 160 -16.82 -5.21 -9.42
N ARG A 161 -16.77 -4.47 -8.30
CA ARG A 161 -16.82 -5.04 -6.94
C ARG A 161 -17.94 -4.46 -6.08
N GLY A 162 -18.60 -3.39 -6.52
CA GLY A 162 -19.63 -2.68 -5.76
C GLY A 162 -19.06 -1.59 -4.85
N SER A 163 -19.92 -0.68 -4.41
CA SER A 163 -19.54 0.51 -3.64
C SER A 163 -18.98 0.23 -2.25
N GLU A 164 -19.41 -0.88 -1.64
CA GLU A 164 -19.09 -1.23 -0.26
C GLU A 164 -17.88 -2.17 -0.16
N HIS A 165 -17.29 -2.55 -1.30
CA HIS A 165 -16.13 -3.42 -1.30
C HIS A 165 -14.90 -2.71 -0.69
N PRO A 166 -14.07 -3.39 0.13
CA PRO A 166 -12.90 -2.79 0.78
C PRO A 166 -12.00 -1.96 -0.15
N TYR A 167 -11.64 -2.49 -1.33
CA TYR A 167 -10.85 -1.73 -2.32
C TYR A 167 -11.55 -0.48 -2.86
N THR A 168 -12.86 -0.51 -3.04
CA THR A 168 -13.64 0.67 -3.45
C THR A 168 -13.60 1.74 -2.37
N LEU A 169 -13.77 1.35 -1.12
CA LEU A 169 -13.70 2.24 0.04
C LEU A 169 -12.29 2.83 0.23
N THR A 170 -11.24 2.05 -0.04
CA THR A 170 -9.86 2.54 -0.03
C THR A 170 -9.63 3.58 -1.13
N ALA A 171 -10.07 3.32 -2.36
CA ALA A 171 -9.97 4.29 -3.46
C ALA A 171 -10.75 5.58 -3.15
N MET A 172 -11.93 5.46 -2.54
CA MET A 172 -12.73 6.61 -2.10
C MET A 172 -12.03 7.43 -1.00
N SER A 173 -11.36 6.76 -0.05
CA SER A 173 -10.57 7.43 0.99
C SER A 173 -9.37 8.17 0.41
N ASN A 174 -8.65 7.54 -0.52
CA ASN A 174 -7.55 8.18 -1.24
C ASN A 174 -8.02 9.44 -1.97
N LEU A 175 -9.17 9.36 -2.65
CA LEU A 175 -9.76 10.50 -3.33
C LEU A 175 -10.14 11.64 -2.37
N GLY A 176 -10.73 11.31 -1.21
CA GLY A 176 -11.03 12.28 -0.16
C GLY A 176 -9.78 12.98 0.38
N GLU A 177 -8.70 12.22 0.59
CA GLU A 177 -7.41 12.77 1.01
C GLU A 177 -6.78 13.69 -0.04
N LEU A 178 -6.86 13.35 -1.33
CA LEU A 178 -6.38 14.25 -2.37
C LEU A 178 -7.18 15.56 -2.41
N TYR A 179 -8.50 15.50 -2.21
CA TYR A 179 -9.30 16.72 -2.09
C TYR A 179 -8.87 17.56 -0.88
N ARG A 180 -8.59 16.93 0.27
CA ARG A 180 -8.02 17.62 1.45
C ARG A 180 -6.68 18.28 1.12
N GLU A 181 -5.77 17.59 0.47
CA GLU A 181 -4.46 18.12 0.06
C GLU A 181 -4.58 19.32 -0.90
N GLN A 182 -5.65 19.37 -1.70
CA GLN A 182 -5.97 20.50 -2.58
C GLN A 182 -6.74 21.65 -1.88
N GLY A 183 -7.05 21.52 -0.58
CA GLY A 183 -7.88 22.49 0.16
C GLY A 183 -9.38 22.42 -0.18
N LYS A 184 -9.81 21.38 -0.91
CA LYS A 184 -11.19 21.14 -1.35
C LYS A 184 -11.96 20.34 -0.29
N TYR A 185 -12.15 20.97 0.86
CA TYR A 185 -12.65 20.29 2.05
C TYR A 185 -14.11 19.83 1.94
N ASP A 186 -14.93 20.59 1.22
CA ASP A 186 -16.35 20.28 0.99
C ASP A 186 -16.53 19.02 0.11
N GLU A 187 -15.56 18.73 -0.76
CA GLU A 187 -15.51 17.50 -1.55
C GLU A 187 -14.90 16.32 -0.77
N ALA A 188 -13.96 16.59 0.14
CA ALA A 188 -13.28 15.56 0.93
C ALA A 188 -14.19 14.93 2.00
N GLU A 189 -14.90 15.77 2.77
CA GLU A 189 -15.72 15.35 3.91
C GLU A 189 -16.77 14.28 3.58
N PRO A 190 -17.63 14.43 2.54
CA PRO A 190 -18.66 13.45 2.26
C PRO A 190 -18.09 12.09 1.85
N LEU A 191 -16.94 12.06 1.17
CA LEU A 191 -16.26 10.82 0.80
C LEU A 191 -15.75 10.08 2.03
N LEU A 192 -14.99 10.76 2.88
CA LEU A 192 -14.43 10.16 4.09
C LEU A 192 -15.53 9.75 5.09
N ALA A 193 -16.58 10.56 5.24
CA ALA A 193 -17.72 10.24 6.10
C ALA A 193 -18.51 9.02 5.59
N ARG A 194 -18.65 8.87 4.27
CA ARG A 194 -19.26 7.67 3.68
C ARG A 194 -18.43 6.42 3.96
N VAL A 195 -17.11 6.50 3.77
CA VAL A 195 -16.22 5.37 4.06
C VAL A 195 -16.27 5.01 5.55
N LEU A 196 -16.26 6.00 6.45
CA LEU A 196 -16.32 5.75 7.89
C LEU A 196 -17.58 4.95 8.27
N ARG A 197 -18.76 5.38 7.80
CA ARG A 197 -20.02 4.67 8.07
C ARG A 197 -19.99 3.21 7.60
N SER A 198 -19.43 2.98 6.42
CA SER A 198 -19.29 1.63 5.87
C SER A 198 -18.34 0.77 6.71
N ARG A 199 -17.16 1.29 7.06
CA ARG A 199 -16.17 0.58 7.87
C ARG A 199 -16.64 0.31 9.29
N GLU A 200 -17.34 1.25 9.92
CA GLU A 200 -17.97 1.04 11.23
C GLU A 200 -19.00 -0.09 11.18
N THR A 201 -19.78 -0.18 10.10
CA THR A 201 -20.77 -1.25 9.90
C THR A 201 -20.11 -2.60 9.65
N GLN A 202 -19.05 -2.65 8.84
CA GLN A 202 -18.42 -3.92 8.41
C GLN A 202 -17.44 -4.49 9.44
N LEU A 203 -16.69 -3.63 10.13
CA LEU A 203 -15.53 -4.00 10.94
C LEU A 203 -15.68 -3.59 12.41
N GLY A 204 -16.60 -2.67 12.71
CA GLY A 204 -16.77 -2.09 14.04
C GLY A 204 -15.97 -0.81 14.24
N MET A 205 -16.29 -0.11 15.33
CA MET A 205 -15.83 1.26 15.62
C MET A 205 -14.34 1.37 15.96
N GLU A 206 -13.74 0.31 16.50
CA GLU A 206 -12.34 0.29 16.96
C GLU A 206 -11.42 -0.50 16.02
N HIS A 207 -11.92 -1.04 14.91
CA HIS A 207 -11.08 -1.79 13.99
C HIS A 207 -9.99 -0.87 13.40
N PRO A 208 -8.73 -1.32 13.24
CA PRO A 208 -7.64 -0.48 12.72
C PRO A 208 -7.96 0.24 11.40
N ASP A 209 -8.59 -0.46 10.45
CA ASP A 209 -9.04 0.15 9.18
C ASP A 209 -10.14 1.21 9.36
N THR A 210 -11.02 1.07 10.36
CA THR A 210 -12.03 2.09 10.69
C THR A 210 -11.33 3.32 11.27
N LEU A 211 -10.41 3.11 12.23
CA LEU A 211 -9.64 4.18 12.85
C LEU A 211 -8.75 4.93 11.85
N PHE A 212 -8.26 4.25 10.82
CA PHE A 212 -7.52 4.88 9.73
C PHE A 212 -8.36 5.94 9.00
N VAL A 213 -9.64 5.68 8.78
CA VAL A 213 -10.56 6.65 8.16
C VAL A 213 -10.93 7.77 9.13
N VAL A 214 -11.10 7.45 10.43
CA VAL A 214 -11.30 8.46 11.48
C VAL A 214 -10.12 9.44 11.54
N HIS A 215 -8.89 8.93 11.37
CA HIS A 215 -7.68 9.74 11.32
C HIS A 215 -7.67 10.73 10.15
N HIS A 216 -8.14 10.30 8.97
CA HIS A 216 -8.26 11.20 7.81
C HIS A 216 -9.30 12.29 8.03
N LEU A 217 -10.46 11.95 8.61
CA LEU A 217 -11.45 12.96 9.02
C LEU A 217 -10.92 13.93 10.08
N ALA A 218 -10.16 13.44 11.06
CA ALA A 218 -9.52 14.30 12.06
C ALA A 218 -8.54 15.28 11.40
N SER A 219 -7.75 14.80 10.43
CA SER A 219 -6.81 15.63 9.67
C SER A 219 -7.54 16.67 8.83
N LEU A 220 -8.66 16.29 8.20
CA LEU A 220 -9.53 17.20 7.46
C LEU A 220 -10.07 18.33 8.35
N TYR A 221 -10.62 18.00 9.52
CA TYR A 221 -11.14 19.01 10.43
C TYR A 221 -10.05 19.90 11.01
N LYS A 222 -8.87 19.35 11.32
CA LYS A 222 -7.71 20.15 11.73
C LYS A 222 -7.32 21.15 10.65
N ASP A 223 -7.25 20.74 9.38
CA ASP A 223 -6.90 21.63 8.28
C ASP A 223 -7.97 22.70 8.01
N GLN A 224 -9.24 22.43 8.35
CA GLN A 224 -10.33 23.42 8.36
C GLN A 224 -10.30 24.38 9.58
N GLY A 225 -9.40 24.17 10.55
CA GLY A 225 -9.38 24.90 11.82
C GLY A 225 -10.46 24.47 12.82
N LYS A 226 -11.18 23.38 12.55
CA LYS A 226 -12.17 22.75 13.44
C LYS A 226 -11.48 21.86 14.46
N TYR A 227 -10.75 22.50 15.38
CA TYR A 227 -9.82 21.80 16.27
C TYR A 227 -10.51 20.93 17.33
N ASP A 228 -11.71 21.29 17.78
CA ASP A 228 -12.46 20.51 18.79
C ASP A 228 -12.98 19.19 18.20
N GLU A 229 -13.47 19.23 16.96
CA GLU A 229 -13.86 18.05 16.21
C GLU A 229 -12.65 17.15 15.90
N ALA A 230 -11.54 17.75 15.45
CA ALA A 230 -10.30 17.02 15.21
C ALA A 230 -9.76 16.35 16.47
N GLU A 231 -9.82 17.03 17.62
CA GLU A 231 -9.38 16.52 18.92
C GLU A 231 -10.14 15.27 19.32
N THR A 232 -11.47 15.32 19.22
CA THR A 232 -12.34 14.19 19.56
C THR A 232 -11.99 12.96 18.70
N LEU A 233 -11.75 13.18 17.41
CA LEU A 233 -11.42 12.09 16.48
C LEU A 233 -9.99 11.56 16.69
N TYR A 234 -8.97 12.41 16.87
CA TYR A 234 -7.61 11.95 17.15
C TYR A 234 -7.52 11.20 18.48
N ALA A 235 -8.23 11.65 19.52
CA ALA A 235 -8.30 10.93 20.79
C ALA A 235 -8.89 9.52 20.60
N ARG A 236 -9.97 9.39 19.81
CA ARG A 236 -10.55 8.09 19.44
C ARG A 236 -9.54 7.20 18.71
N VAL A 237 -8.80 7.74 17.74
CA VAL A 237 -7.78 7.00 16.99
C VAL A 237 -6.68 6.50 17.90
N LEU A 238 -6.14 7.37 18.76
CA LEU A 238 -5.05 7.02 19.67
C LEU A 238 -5.47 5.91 20.64
N ALA A 239 -6.60 6.07 21.32
CA ALA A 239 -7.11 5.07 22.26
C ALA A 239 -7.38 3.72 21.58
N GLY A 240 -7.94 3.75 20.36
CA GLY A 240 -8.20 2.54 19.59
C GLY A 240 -6.93 1.82 19.13
N TYR A 241 -5.95 2.54 18.58
CA TYR A 241 -4.68 1.94 18.17
C TYR A 241 -3.85 1.43 19.34
N GLU A 242 -3.83 2.14 20.47
CA GLU A 242 -3.18 1.64 21.70
C GLU A 242 -3.78 0.31 22.15
N LYS A 243 -5.12 0.21 22.15
CA LYS A 243 -5.83 -0.99 22.57
C LYS A 243 -5.62 -2.17 21.63
N GLN A 244 -5.63 -1.93 20.31
CA GLN A 244 -5.61 -3.00 19.31
C GLN A 244 -4.20 -3.41 18.88
N LEU A 245 -3.26 -2.46 18.82
CA LEU A 245 -1.93 -2.64 18.24
C LEU A 245 -0.81 -2.46 19.28
N GLY A 246 -1.11 -1.84 20.42
CA GLY A 246 -0.13 -1.49 21.45
C GLY A 246 0.47 -0.09 21.26
N ALA A 247 1.09 0.41 22.33
CA ALA A 247 1.58 1.79 22.41
C ALA A 247 2.77 2.09 21.48
N GLU A 248 3.58 1.07 21.16
CA GLU A 248 4.80 1.20 20.34
C GLU A 248 4.56 0.86 18.86
N HIS A 249 3.35 0.45 18.48
CA HIS A 249 3.07 0.12 17.08
C HIS A 249 3.22 1.35 16.17
N PRO A 250 3.78 1.23 14.95
CA PRO A 250 4.01 2.36 14.05
C PRO A 250 2.77 3.25 13.81
N TRP A 251 1.59 2.65 13.61
CA TRP A 251 0.34 3.41 13.45
C TRP A 251 -0.09 4.16 14.72
N THR A 252 0.15 3.58 15.90
CA THR A 252 -0.08 4.28 17.18
C THR A 252 0.84 5.49 17.28
N LEU A 253 2.13 5.33 16.94
CA LEU A 253 3.10 6.43 16.98
C LEU A 253 2.77 7.54 15.98
N VAL A 254 2.24 7.21 14.79
CA VAL A 254 1.73 8.20 13.83
C VAL A 254 0.53 8.95 14.40
N ALA A 255 -0.39 8.26 15.07
CA ALA A 255 -1.53 8.91 15.73
C ALA A 255 -1.08 9.84 16.87
N VAL A 256 -0.11 9.43 17.70
CA VAL A 256 0.50 10.28 18.73
C VAL A 256 1.11 11.54 18.10
N HIS A 257 1.88 11.39 17.02
CA HIS A 257 2.49 12.51 16.32
C HIS A 257 1.46 13.50 15.77
N ASN A 258 0.41 13.02 15.11
CA ASN A 258 -0.61 13.92 14.54
C ASN A 258 -1.46 14.58 15.63
N PHE A 259 -1.65 13.91 16.77
CA PHE A 259 -2.31 14.53 17.91
C PHE A 259 -1.42 15.62 18.55
N ALA A 260 -0.10 15.41 18.60
CA ALA A 260 0.85 16.45 19.01
C ALA A 260 0.79 17.68 18.08
N VAL A 261 0.74 17.47 16.77
CA VAL A 261 0.59 18.56 15.77
C VAL A 261 -0.71 19.34 15.99
N LEU A 262 -1.81 18.66 16.33
CA LEU A 262 -3.05 19.34 16.69
C LEU A 262 -2.89 20.21 17.95
N ARG A 263 -2.28 19.66 19.01
CA ARG A 263 -2.02 20.39 20.27
C ARG A 263 -1.17 21.63 20.05
N ASP A 264 -0.13 21.50 19.23
CA ASP A 264 0.73 22.58 18.81
C ASP A 264 -0.07 23.68 18.08
N GLY A 265 -0.89 23.30 17.10
CA GLY A 265 -1.79 24.24 16.38
C GLY A 265 -2.83 24.94 17.27
N GLN A 266 -3.18 24.36 18.42
CA GLN A 266 -4.05 24.96 19.44
C GLN A 266 -3.30 25.82 20.46
N GLY A 267 -1.96 25.92 20.37
CA GLY A 267 -1.12 26.64 21.32
C GLY A 267 -0.86 25.91 22.64
N ARG A 268 -1.13 24.60 22.70
CA ARG A 268 -0.92 23.75 23.87
C ARG A 268 0.45 23.07 23.81
N TRP A 269 1.49 23.91 23.86
CA TRP A 269 2.87 23.52 23.58
C TRP A 269 3.41 22.44 24.54
N GLU A 270 3.05 22.51 25.82
CA GLU A 270 3.49 21.51 26.82
C GLU A 270 2.93 20.12 26.53
N GLU A 271 1.62 20.02 26.23
CA GLU A 271 0.98 18.76 25.82
C GLU A 271 1.57 18.24 24.49
N ALA A 272 1.79 19.13 23.53
CA ALA A 272 2.41 18.78 22.25
C ALA A 272 3.82 18.20 22.46
N GLU A 273 4.63 18.83 23.30
CA GLU A 273 6.00 18.38 23.58
C GLU A 273 6.02 16.99 24.23
N GLU A 274 5.13 16.71 25.17
CA GLU A 274 4.99 15.38 25.77
C GLU A 274 4.67 14.30 24.72
N LEU A 275 3.69 14.57 23.86
CA LEU A 275 3.30 13.66 22.78
C LEU A 275 4.43 13.47 21.76
N TYR A 276 5.16 14.54 21.39
CA TYR A 276 6.31 14.43 20.50
C TYR A 276 7.42 13.56 21.09
N ARG A 277 7.77 13.75 22.37
CA ARG A 277 8.75 12.91 23.07
C ARG A 277 8.34 11.45 23.05
N ARG A 278 7.05 11.18 23.29
CA ARG A 278 6.49 9.83 23.24
C ARG A 278 6.60 9.21 21.83
N ALA A 279 6.23 9.94 20.79
CA ALA A 279 6.34 9.48 19.41
C ALA A 279 7.80 9.17 19.01
N LEU A 280 8.75 9.98 19.48
CA LEU A 280 10.18 9.77 19.24
C LEU A 280 10.74 8.57 20.00
N ALA A 281 10.39 8.42 21.28
CA ALA A 281 10.86 7.29 22.09
C ALA A 281 10.46 5.92 21.50
N GLY A 282 9.29 5.85 20.86
CA GLY A 282 8.83 4.63 20.17
C GLY A 282 9.54 4.34 18.84
N LYS A 283 10.16 5.33 18.18
CA LYS A 283 10.87 5.15 16.90
C LYS A 283 12.32 4.68 17.04
N VAL A 284 12.91 4.78 18.24
CA VAL A 284 14.36 4.60 18.49
C VAL A 284 14.69 3.19 19.05
N LYS A 285 13.69 2.33 19.24
CA LYS A 285 13.89 0.92 19.64
C LYS A 285 13.82 -0.01 18.44
#